data_AF-A0A2U3LRX1-F1
#
_entry.id   AF-A0A2U3LRX1-F1
#
_cell.length_a   1.000
_cell.length_b   1.000
_cell.length_c   1.000
_cell.angle_alpha   90.00
_cell.angle_beta   90.00
_cell.angle_gamma   90.00
#
_symmetry.space_group_name_H-M   'P 1'
#
loop_
_entity.id
_entity.type
_entity.pdbx_description
1 polymer ?
#
loop_
_entity_poly.entity_id
_entity_poly.type
_entity_poly.pdbx_seq_one_letter_code
_entity_poly.pdbx_strand_id
1 'polypeptide(L)'
;MVRERHWQDVAASLRLGYGTSAVLGHVIDGKFPTQATAWLRGESLPDSVLESMGLTNVDGDDIDEESRAFETIRELCRLAEPQPVVFCCDQAEALRVGADDKRGFFVYGQLGAAIRNMIPNAVLISSIQTVLLGDFKYGMHEADYQKLGTPVVLESITQKQGRLLLQKRLDAEPLVAEAQTALHQSGLWPIDEQKLNSVYDQGGRTAARRLLYRAAELFEEARDEVLGPQPPIEEYLEEKLSEFRRTSKAWPSAAQTDAILEHGLPVLASLLRKPLETALTPNQKGINFTAGGVPIGLCSQANQTALAKRLGRLASSDQNGIILVRDVRLELKRTARAAAHMDSLAALRARWIRPTPEALAALEALQQLHDGYGTLSHRGESVTQATVADWLRNNLPEPLKRLAEEVFEVTPGFPAGRLMEKLSQEFVLDVKAAAEWLRVSAEEVIAYAQRRSDQVLFVTGPNPLLCLMVGASPEDSSDAG
;
A
#
# COMPACT_ATOMS: atom_id res chain seq x y z
N MET A 1 13.07 21.18 -33.38
CA MET A 1 12.72 20.93 -34.81
C MET A 1 13.25 19.61 -35.38
N VAL A 2 14.56 19.38 -35.58
CA VAL A 2 15.03 18.08 -36.18
C VAL A 2 14.80 16.87 -35.25
N ARG A 3 15.09 17.00 -33.95
CA ARG A 3 14.81 15.95 -32.93
C ARG A 3 13.31 15.67 -32.75
N GLU A 4 12.50 16.71 -32.84
CA GLU A 4 11.06 16.68 -32.58
C GLU A 4 10.28 15.99 -33.71
N ARG A 5 10.66 16.23 -34.97
CA ARG A 5 10.15 15.46 -36.12
C ARG A 5 10.55 13.99 -36.02
N HIS A 6 11.80 13.72 -35.63
CA HIS A 6 12.27 12.34 -35.50
C HIS A 6 11.51 11.55 -34.41
N TRP A 7 11.16 12.16 -33.28
CA TRP A 7 10.37 11.49 -32.24
C TRP A 7 8.94 11.20 -32.69
N GLN A 8 8.26 12.16 -33.33
CA GLN A 8 6.90 11.95 -33.83
C GLN A 8 6.84 10.82 -34.87
N ASP A 9 7.85 10.72 -35.74
CA ASP A 9 7.97 9.64 -36.72
C ASP A 9 8.17 8.28 -36.02
N VAL A 10 9.02 8.21 -34.99
CA VAL A 10 9.23 7.00 -34.19
C VAL A 10 7.95 6.59 -33.46
N ALA A 11 7.29 7.52 -32.78
CA ALA A 11 6.05 7.27 -32.05
C ALA A 11 4.93 6.78 -32.98
N ALA A 12 4.82 7.35 -34.18
CA ALA A 12 3.88 6.89 -35.20
C ALA A 12 4.21 5.48 -35.71
N SER A 13 5.50 5.19 -35.96
CA SER A 13 5.94 3.87 -36.43
C SER A 13 5.63 2.76 -35.42
N LEU A 14 5.74 3.07 -34.12
CA LEU A 14 5.46 2.15 -33.01
C LEU A 14 4.00 2.17 -32.53
N ARG A 15 3.17 3.02 -33.15
CA ARG A 15 1.74 3.21 -32.82
C ARG A 15 1.54 3.51 -31.33
N LEU A 16 2.32 4.45 -30.80
CA LEU A 16 2.15 4.91 -29.42
C LEU A 16 0.90 5.81 -29.31
N GLY A 17 0.17 5.67 -28.21
CA GLY A 17 -0.92 6.55 -27.85
C GLY A 17 -0.44 7.98 -27.62
N TYR A 18 -1.37 8.92 -27.75
CA TYR A 18 -1.05 10.35 -27.65
C TYR A 18 -0.39 10.71 -26.30
N GLY A 19 -0.93 10.19 -25.19
CA GLY A 19 -0.39 10.43 -23.85
C GLY A 19 1.05 9.96 -23.69
N THR A 20 1.31 8.69 -23.97
CA THR A 20 2.66 8.09 -23.89
C THR A 20 3.63 8.80 -24.83
N SER A 21 3.21 9.09 -26.06
CA SER A 21 4.02 9.82 -27.05
C SER A 21 4.41 11.22 -26.57
N ALA A 22 3.45 11.98 -26.04
CA ALA A 22 3.69 13.33 -25.53
C ALA A 22 4.62 13.30 -24.30
N VAL A 23 4.37 12.41 -23.35
CA VAL A 23 5.16 12.30 -22.11
C VAL A 23 6.60 11.87 -22.41
N LEU A 24 6.82 10.87 -23.25
CA LEU A 24 8.17 10.47 -23.66
C LEU A 24 8.87 11.57 -24.46
N GLY A 25 8.13 12.34 -25.26
CA GLY A 25 8.66 13.54 -25.92
C GLY A 25 9.20 14.56 -24.91
N HIS A 26 8.45 14.83 -23.83
CA HIS A 26 8.91 15.68 -22.73
C HIS A 26 10.16 15.13 -22.05
N VAL A 27 10.24 13.81 -21.81
CA VAL A 27 11.43 13.15 -21.24
C VAL A 27 12.66 13.35 -22.13
N ILE A 28 12.52 13.13 -23.45
CA ILE A 28 13.61 13.30 -24.43
C ILE A 28 14.09 14.75 -24.49
N ASP A 29 13.16 15.71 -24.39
CA ASP A 29 13.45 17.14 -24.37
C ASP A 29 13.97 17.65 -23.01
N GLY A 30 13.96 16.83 -21.96
CA GLY A 30 14.32 17.23 -20.60
C GLY A 30 13.32 18.19 -19.95
N LYS A 31 12.07 18.20 -20.42
CA LYS A 31 10.99 19.04 -19.89
C LYS A 31 10.15 18.25 -18.89
N PHE A 32 9.66 18.93 -17.85
CA PHE A 32 8.78 18.36 -16.83
C PHE A 32 9.27 17.01 -16.24
N PRO A 33 10.57 16.85 -15.88
CA PRO A 33 11.14 15.54 -15.55
C PRO A 33 10.41 14.85 -14.39
N THR A 34 10.01 15.61 -13.38
CA THR A 34 9.27 15.09 -12.22
C THR A 34 7.86 14.67 -12.61
N GLN A 35 7.14 15.50 -13.38
CA GLN A 35 5.74 15.25 -13.73
C GLN A 35 5.62 14.14 -14.79
N ALA A 36 6.54 14.07 -15.76
CA ALA A 36 6.62 12.98 -16.71
C ALA A 36 6.88 11.64 -16.02
N THR A 37 7.77 11.62 -15.03
CA THR A 37 8.02 10.43 -14.20
C THR A 37 6.79 10.04 -13.40
N ALA A 38 6.13 11.00 -12.74
CA ALA A 38 4.90 10.74 -11.99
C ALA A 38 3.77 10.22 -12.89
N TRP A 39 3.60 10.78 -14.09
CA TRP A 39 2.62 10.28 -15.06
C TRP A 39 2.92 8.85 -15.52
N LEU A 40 4.18 8.52 -15.84
CA LEU A 40 4.58 7.17 -16.23
C LEU A 40 4.42 6.14 -15.09
N ARG A 41 4.42 6.59 -13.84
CA ARG A 41 4.08 5.78 -12.66
C ARG A 41 2.58 5.60 -12.46
N GLY A 42 1.74 6.23 -13.30
CA GLY A 42 0.29 6.23 -13.15
C GLY A 42 -0.22 7.18 -12.06
N GLU A 43 0.60 8.10 -11.54
CA GLU A 43 0.17 9.04 -10.51
C GLU A 43 -0.84 10.06 -11.08
N SER A 44 -1.88 10.35 -10.31
CA SER A 44 -2.83 11.41 -10.64
C SER A 44 -2.15 12.78 -10.57
N LEU A 45 -2.08 13.48 -11.71
CA LEU A 45 -1.52 14.84 -11.78
C LEU A 45 -2.62 15.92 -11.66
N PRO A 46 -2.31 17.09 -11.07
CA PRO A 46 -3.23 18.23 -11.07
C PRO A 46 -3.58 18.68 -12.50
N ASP A 47 -4.81 19.20 -12.69
CA ASP A 47 -5.29 19.66 -14.00
C ASP A 47 -4.38 20.71 -14.65
N SER A 48 -3.86 21.65 -13.86
CA SER A 48 -2.93 22.69 -14.35
C SER A 48 -1.61 22.12 -14.87
N VAL A 49 -1.16 21.01 -14.29
CA VAL A 49 0.05 20.30 -14.73
C VAL A 49 -0.23 19.55 -16.03
N LEU A 50 -1.36 18.84 -16.11
CA LEU A 50 -1.77 18.15 -17.33
C LEU A 50 -1.93 19.14 -18.49
N GLU A 51 -2.53 20.31 -18.25
CA GLU A 51 -2.65 21.38 -19.24
C GLU A 51 -1.28 21.88 -19.70
N SER A 52 -0.38 22.14 -18.77
CA SER A 52 1.00 22.57 -19.06
C SER A 52 1.79 21.53 -19.86
N MET A 53 1.49 20.24 -19.68
CA MET A 53 2.08 19.13 -20.42
C MET A 53 1.35 18.82 -21.75
N GLY A 54 0.24 19.49 -22.06
CA GLY A 54 -0.57 19.23 -23.26
C GLY A 54 -1.38 17.92 -23.19
N LEU A 55 -1.71 17.47 -21.97
CA LEU A 55 -2.38 16.20 -21.67
C LEU A 55 -3.85 16.35 -21.24
N THR A 56 -4.46 17.52 -21.43
CA THR A 56 -5.79 17.86 -20.90
C THR A 56 -6.96 17.05 -21.46
N ASN A 57 -6.78 16.30 -22.55
CA ASN A 57 -7.84 15.53 -23.24
C ASN A 57 -7.33 14.17 -23.75
N VAL A 58 -6.38 13.54 -23.08
CA VAL A 58 -5.71 12.35 -23.65
C VAL A 58 -6.70 11.19 -23.87
N ASP A 59 -7.77 11.06 -23.09
CA ASP A 59 -8.72 9.95 -23.25
C ASP A 59 -10.16 10.37 -22.94
N GLY A 60 -11.10 9.87 -23.74
CA GLY A 60 -12.54 10.04 -23.49
C GLY A 60 -12.93 9.51 -22.11
N ASP A 61 -13.95 10.14 -21.53
CA ASP A 61 -14.42 9.96 -20.15
C ASP A 61 -14.83 8.51 -19.76
N ASP A 62 -14.66 7.49 -20.60
CA ASP A 62 -15.18 6.13 -20.39
C ASP A 62 -14.12 5.01 -20.35
N ILE A 63 -12.84 5.31 -20.58
CA ILE A 63 -11.78 4.28 -20.49
C ILE A 63 -11.40 4.03 -19.02
N ASP A 64 -11.40 2.76 -18.64
CA ASP A 64 -10.97 2.27 -17.34
C ASP A 64 -9.47 2.52 -17.09
N GLU A 65 -9.10 2.89 -15.86
CA GLU A 65 -7.73 3.32 -15.53
C GLU A 65 -6.72 2.19 -15.64
N GLU A 66 -7.11 0.97 -15.27
CA GLU A 66 -6.29 -0.24 -15.38
C GLU A 66 -6.02 -0.59 -16.84
N SER A 67 -7.05 -0.47 -17.69
CA SER A 67 -6.90 -0.64 -19.15
C SER A 67 -5.89 0.35 -19.75
N ARG A 68 -5.91 1.61 -19.31
CA ARG A 68 -4.94 2.64 -19.75
C ARG A 68 -3.53 2.36 -19.25
N ALA A 69 -3.39 1.93 -18.00
CA ALA A 69 -2.09 1.55 -17.43
C ALA A 69 -1.49 0.37 -18.22
N PHE A 70 -2.30 -0.65 -18.51
CA PHE A 70 -1.87 -1.80 -19.30
C PHE A 70 -1.44 -1.39 -20.73
N GLU A 71 -2.20 -0.50 -21.38
CA GLU A 71 -1.82 0.02 -22.70
C GLU A 71 -0.48 0.76 -22.67
N THR A 72 -0.26 1.58 -21.64
CA THR A 72 1.00 2.31 -21.46
C THR A 72 2.17 1.33 -21.31
N ILE A 73 2.03 0.29 -20.48
CA ILE A 73 3.05 -0.77 -20.33
C ILE A 73 3.31 -1.46 -21.67
N ARG A 74 2.25 -1.80 -22.41
CA ARG A 74 2.35 -2.44 -23.73
C ARG A 74 3.13 -1.57 -24.73
N GLU A 75 2.87 -0.28 -24.75
CA GLU A 75 3.57 0.69 -25.60
C GLU A 75 5.05 0.85 -25.22
N LEU A 76 5.36 0.88 -23.93
CA LEU A 76 6.73 0.89 -23.44
C LEU A 76 7.48 -0.41 -23.80
N CYS A 77 6.82 -1.57 -23.77
CA CYS A 77 7.41 -2.82 -24.23
C CYS A 77 7.70 -2.83 -25.74
N ARG A 78 6.82 -2.23 -26.56
CA ARG A 78 7.07 -2.06 -28.01
C ARG A 78 8.29 -1.20 -28.30
N LEU A 79 8.51 -0.15 -27.51
CA LEU A 79 9.72 0.68 -27.60
C LEU A 79 11.01 -0.10 -27.32
N ALA A 80 10.92 -1.16 -26.53
CA ALA A 80 12.03 -2.04 -26.23
C ALA A 80 12.23 -3.15 -27.28
N GLU A 81 11.45 -3.23 -28.35
CA GLU A 81 11.66 -4.25 -29.39
C GLU A 81 12.98 -4.00 -30.16
N PRO A 82 13.74 -5.07 -30.51
CA PRO A 82 13.43 -6.50 -30.34
C PRO A 82 13.89 -7.10 -29.00
N GLN A 83 14.37 -6.29 -28.05
CA GLN A 83 14.85 -6.79 -26.76
C GLN A 83 13.70 -7.40 -25.95
N PRO A 84 13.93 -8.54 -25.28
CA PRO A 84 12.93 -9.13 -24.40
C PRO A 84 12.78 -8.27 -23.14
N VAL A 85 11.53 -8.09 -22.70
CA VAL A 85 11.18 -7.45 -21.43
C VAL A 85 10.79 -8.54 -20.43
N VAL A 86 11.47 -8.60 -19.28
CA VAL A 86 11.21 -9.61 -18.26
C VAL A 86 10.45 -8.98 -17.10
N PHE A 87 9.23 -9.46 -16.86
CA PHE A 87 8.43 -9.14 -15.68
C PHE A 87 8.72 -10.18 -14.59
N CYS A 88 9.28 -9.72 -13.47
CA CYS A 88 9.54 -10.56 -12.31
C CYS A 88 8.56 -10.21 -11.19
N CYS A 89 7.61 -11.10 -10.94
CA CYS A 89 6.66 -10.97 -9.83
C CYS A 89 7.12 -11.89 -8.70
N ASP A 90 7.68 -11.33 -7.64
CA ASP A 90 8.00 -12.08 -6.43
C ASP A 90 6.78 -12.12 -5.50
N GLN A 91 6.62 -13.21 -4.75
CA GLN A 91 5.58 -13.38 -3.74
C GLN A 91 4.15 -13.12 -4.26
N ALA A 92 3.72 -13.82 -5.31
CA ALA A 92 2.37 -13.66 -5.86
C ALA A 92 1.26 -13.87 -4.81
N GLU A 93 1.53 -14.59 -3.72
CA GLU A 93 0.62 -14.72 -2.58
C GLU A 93 0.26 -13.41 -1.88
N ALA A 94 1.10 -12.38 -1.95
CA ALA A 94 0.84 -11.06 -1.35
C ALA A 94 -0.34 -10.33 -2.02
N LEU A 95 -0.79 -10.82 -3.18
CA LEU A 95 -2.02 -10.34 -3.82
C LEU A 95 -3.28 -10.74 -3.05
N ARG A 96 -3.17 -11.67 -2.09
CA ARG A 96 -4.28 -12.01 -1.20
C ARG A 96 -4.33 -11.00 -0.07
N VAL A 97 -5.51 -10.42 0.07
CA VAL A 97 -5.84 -9.56 1.20
C VAL A 97 -6.17 -10.37 2.46
N GLY A 98 -6.60 -11.64 2.28
CA GLY A 98 -6.90 -12.56 3.36
C GLY A 98 -6.90 -14.02 2.91
N ALA A 99 -7.03 -14.93 3.88
CA ALA A 99 -7.00 -16.38 3.64
C ALA A 99 -8.12 -16.89 2.71
N ASP A 100 -9.23 -16.17 2.56
CA ASP A 100 -10.29 -16.57 1.63
C ASP A 100 -10.33 -15.73 0.34
N ASP A 101 -9.43 -14.76 0.19
CA ASP A 101 -9.43 -13.87 -0.97
C ASP A 101 -8.77 -14.51 -2.19
N LYS A 102 -9.58 -15.03 -3.11
CA LYS A 102 -9.14 -15.61 -4.38
C LYS A 102 -9.05 -14.59 -5.52
N ARG A 103 -9.49 -13.34 -5.30
CA ARG A 103 -9.63 -12.35 -6.37
C ARG A 103 -8.30 -11.84 -6.86
N GLY A 104 -7.33 -11.65 -5.95
CA GLY A 104 -5.97 -11.28 -6.31
C GLY A 104 -5.36 -12.28 -7.31
N PHE A 105 -5.58 -13.57 -7.09
CA PHE A 105 -5.14 -14.62 -8.02
C PHE A 105 -5.88 -14.60 -9.34
N PHE A 106 -7.19 -14.38 -9.31
CA PHE A 106 -7.99 -14.26 -10.54
C PHE A 106 -7.49 -13.11 -11.44
N VAL A 107 -7.34 -11.91 -10.87
CA VAL A 107 -6.83 -10.72 -11.58
C VAL A 107 -5.40 -10.94 -12.07
N TYR A 108 -4.54 -11.53 -11.24
CA TYR A 108 -3.17 -11.89 -11.62
C TYR A 108 -3.14 -12.83 -12.83
N GLY A 109 -4.05 -13.81 -12.88
CA GLY A 109 -4.19 -14.70 -14.02
C GLY A 109 -4.59 -14.00 -15.30
N GLN A 110 -5.55 -13.08 -15.22
CA GLN A 110 -5.94 -12.26 -16.36
C GLN A 110 -4.77 -11.40 -16.86
N LEU A 111 -4.03 -10.78 -15.93
CA LEU A 111 -2.85 -9.99 -16.27
C LEU A 111 -1.77 -10.84 -16.95
N GLY A 112 -1.42 -12.00 -16.38
CA GLY A 112 -0.42 -12.89 -16.98
C GLY A 112 -0.84 -13.41 -18.36
N ALA A 113 -2.13 -13.72 -18.53
CA ALA A 113 -2.70 -14.07 -19.82
C ALA A 113 -2.64 -12.91 -20.83
N ALA A 114 -2.94 -11.68 -20.39
CA ALA A 114 -2.89 -10.49 -21.22
C ALA A 114 -1.46 -10.17 -21.66
N ILE A 115 -0.48 -10.21 -20.73
CA ILE A 115 0.94 -10.01 -21.04
C ILE A 115 1.39 -11.01 -22.11
N ARG A 116 1.13 -12.32 -21.90
CA ARG A 116 1.53 -13.38 -22.84
C ARG A 116 0.92 -13.20 -24.23
N ASN A 117 -0.32 -12.73 -24.32
CA ASN A 117 -1.06 -12.62 -25.59
C ASN A 117 -0.83 -11.30 -26.32
N MET A 118 -0.58 -10.21 -25.59
CA MET A 118 -0.60 -8.85 -26.13
C MET A 118 0.78 -8.20 -26.19
N ILE A 119 1.80 -8.77 -25.53
CA ILE A 119 3.16 -8.25 -25.49
C ILE A 119 4.15 -9.34 -26.00
N PRO A 120 4.48 -9.35 -27.30
CA PRO A 120 5.19 -10.47 -27.92
C PRO A 120 6.64 -10.64 -27.45
N ASN A 121 7.27 -9.57 -26.99
CA ASN A 121 8.63 -9.58 -26.44
C ASN A 121 8.66 -9.72 -24.90
N ALA A 122 7.54 -10.05 -24.25
CA ALA A 122 7.50 -10.19 -22.79
C ALA A 122 7.75 -11.62 -22.30
N VAL A 123 8.45 -11.74 -21.17
CA VAL A 123 8.58 -12.97 -20.38
C VAL A 123 8.08 -12.67 -18.97
N LEU A 124 7.16 -13.48 -18.46
CA LEU A 124 6.68 -13.39 -17.07
C LEU A 124 7.31 -14.50 -16.23
N ILE A 125 7.97 -14.12 -15.14
CA ILE A 125 8.48 -15.02 -14.11
C ILE A 125 7.76 -14.68 -12.81
N SER A 126 7.00 -15.64 -12.28
CA SER A 126 6.30 -15.52 -11.01
C SER A 126 6.87 -16.50 -10.00
N SER A 127 7.08 -16.05 -8.77
CA SER A 127 7.32 -16.92 -7.62
C SER A 127 6.06 -16.99 -6.74
N ILE A 128 5.87 -18.13 -6.07
CA ILE A 128 4.83 -18.31 -5.07
C ILE A 128 5.30 -19.33 -4.03
N GLN A 129 4.83 -19.18 -2.79
CA GLN A 129 5.03 -20.20 -1.76
C GLN A 129 4.36 -21.53 -2.15
N THR A 130 5.11 -22.64 -2.05
CA THR A 130 4.64 -23.99 -2.42
C THR A 130 3.33 -24.37 -1.73
N VAL A 131 3.16 -23.97 -0.46
CA VAL A 131 1.94 -24.25 0.32
C VAL A 131 0.68 -23.57 -0.26
N LEU A 132 0.86 -22.49 -1.03
CA LEU A 132 -0.24 -21.72 -1.65
C LEU A 132 -0.46 -22.04 -3.13
N LEU A 133 0.35 -22.93 -3.73
CA LEU A 133 0.21 -23.29 -5.13
C LEU A 133 -1.18 -23.89 -5.46
N GLY A 134 -1.76 -24.63 -4.51
CA GLY A 134 -3.13 -25.14 -4.63
C GLY A 134 -4.15 -24.01 -4.72
N ASP A 135 -4.17 -23.12 -3.72
CA ASP A 135 -5.05 -21.95 -3.67
C ASP A 135 -4.90 -21.07 -4.91
N PHE A 136 -3.66 -20.88 -5.38
CA PHE A 136 -3.33 -20.13 -6.57
C PHE A 136 -3.98 -20.73 -7.82
N LYS A 137 -3.82 -22.04 -8.03
CA LYS A 137 -4.45 -22.74 -9.14
C LYS A 137 -5.98 -22.68 -9.08
N TYR A 138 -6.57 -22.84 -7.89
CA TYR A 138 -8.03 -22.81 -7.71
C TYR A 138 -8.63 -21.39 -7.76
N GLY A 139 -7.82 -20.36 -7.51
CA GLY A 139 -8.25 -18.96 -7.56
C GLY A 139 -8.33 -18.40 -8.99
N MET A 140 -7.80 -19.12 -9.98
CA MET A 140 -7.69 -18.67 -11.37
C MET A 140 -8.65 -19.43 -12.29
N HIS A 141 -9.03 -18.80 -13.40
CA HIS A 141 -9.65 -19.53 -14.50
C HIS A 141 -8.61 -20.49 -15.11
N GLU A 142 -9.01 -21.75 -15.37
CA GLU A 142 -8.08 -22.80 -15.80
C GLU A 142 -7.30 -22.40 -17.07
N ALA A 143 -7.99 -21.77 -18.04
CA ALA A 143 -7.37 -21.31 -19.27
C ALA A 143 -6.27 -20.25 -19.05
N ASP A 144 -6.37 -19.45 -17.99
CA ASP A 144 -5.37 -18.43 -17.66
C ASP A 144 -4.22 -19.03 -16.87
N TYR A 145 -4.50 -19.97 -15.97
CA TYR A 145 -3.46 -20.74 -15.29
C TYR A 145 -2.57 -21.51 -16.28
N GLN A 146 -3.17 -22.17 -17.29
CA GLN A 146 -2.42 -22.86 -18.34
C GLN A 146 -1.50 -21.91 -19.14
N LYS A 147 -1.84 -20.61 -19.21
CA LYS A 147 -1.00 -19.61 -19.87
C LYS A 147 0.22 -19.20 -19.05
N LEU A 148 0.22 -19.39 -17.73
CA LEU A 148 1.41 -19.16 -16.89
C LEU A 148 2.48 -20.26 -17.06
N GLY A 149 2.08 -21.43 -17.56
CA GLY A 149 2.98 -22.55 -17.81
C GLY A 149 3.11 -23.52 -16.63
N THR A 150 4.12 -24.38 -16.68
CA THR A 150 4.33 -25.42 -15.66
C THR A 150 5.16 -24.86 -14.51
N PRO A 151 4.71 -24.99 -13.25
CA PRO A 151 5.48 -24.52 -12.10
C PRO A 151 6.76 -25.34 -11.95
N VAL A 152 7.85 -24.65 -11.62
CA VAL A 152 9.13 -25.27 -11.26
C VAL A 152 9.30 -25.14 -9.75
N VAL A 153 9.49 -26.28 -9.07
CA VAL A 153 9.69 -26.30 -7.62
C VAL A 153 11.17 -26.09 -7.32
N LEU A 154 11.48 -25.09 -6.50
CA LEU A 154 12.82 -24.87 -5.97
C LEU A 154 13.05 -25.77 -4.76
N GLU A 155 13.99 -26.70 -4.88
CA GLU A 155 14.35 -27.62 -3.80
C GLU A 155 15.29 -26.97 -2.78
N SER A 156 15.25 -27.46 -1.54
CA SER A 156 16.27 -27.19 -0.53
C SER A 156 17.66 -27.61 -1.04
N ILE A 157 18.69 -26.84 -0.66
CA ILE A 157 20.06 -27.10 -1.09
C ILE A 157 20.64 -28.29 -0.33
N THR A 158 21.40 -29.13 -1.04
CA THR A 158 22.18 -30.22 -0.45
C THR A 158 23.42 -29.70 0.27
N GLN A 159 24.04 -30.53 1.12
CA GLN A 159 25.34 -30.22 1.74
C GLN A 159 26.41 -29.78 0.73
N LYS A 160 26.53 -30.46 -0.41
CA LYS A 160 27.51 -30.10 -1.46
C LYS A 160 27.25 -28.71 -2.05
N GLN A 161 25.99 -28.41 -2.35
CA GLN A 161 25.59 -27.08 -2.85
C GLN A 161 25.79 -26.00 -1.78
N GLY A 162 25.49 -26.32 -0.51
CA GLY A 162 25.72 -25.42 0.61
C GLY A 162 27.19 -25.08 0.82
N ARG A 163 28.08 -26.09 0.80
CA ARG A 163 29.53 -25.87 0.84
C ARG A 163 29.97 -24.96 -0.31
N LEU A 164 29.51 -25.22 -1.54
CA LEU A 164 29.86 -24.40 -2.70
C LEU A 164 29.35 -22.95 -2.55
N LEU A 165 28.13 -22.76 -2.06
CA LEU A 165 27.55 -21.44 -1.79
C LEU A 165 28.41 -20.65 -0.80
N LEU A 166 28.77 -21.27 0.34
CA LEU A 166 29.58 -20.62 1.36
C LEU A 166 30.99 -20.32 0.87
N GLN A 167 31.62 -21.28 0.18
CA GLN A 167 32.93 -21.07 -0.43
C GLN A 167 32.91 -19.87 -1.38
N LYS A 168 31.92 -19.79 -2.27
CA LYS A 168 31.80 -18.66 -3.20
C LYS A 168 31.55 -17.32 -2.50
N ARG A 169 30.87 -17.32 -1.35
CA ARG A 169 30.69 -16.11 -0.53
C ARG A 169 31.99 -15.66 0.12
N LEU A 170 32.75 -16.59 0.70
CA LEU A 170 34.05 -16.30 1.32
C LEU A 170 35.08 -15.86 0.28
N ASP A 171 35.15 -16.55 -0.87
CA ASP A 171 36.03 -16.18 -2.00
C ASP A 171 35.74 -14.78 -2.54
N ALA A 172 34.47 -14.33 -2.46
CA ALA A 172 34.05 -13.03 -2.94
C ALA A 172 34.32 -11.89 -1.94
N GLU A 173 34.60 -12.19 -0.67
CA GLU A 173 34.93 -11.20 0.35
C GLU A 173 36.46 -10.97 0.36
N PRO A 174 36.95 -9.79 -0.09
CA PRO A 174 38.38 -9.57 -0.29
C PRO A 174 39.23 -9.83 0.96
N LEU A 175 38.76 -9.40 2.13
CA LEU A 175 39.48 -9.56 3.39
C LEU A 175 39.68 -11.04 3.75
N VAL A 176 38.66 -11.87 3.50
CA VAL A 176 38.72 -13.31 3.79
C VAL A 176 39.61 -14.01 2.78
N ALA A 177 39.48 -13.70 1.49
CA ALA A 177 40.30 -14.30 0.43
C ALA A 177 41.81 -13.99 0.62
N GLU A 178 42.14 -12.75 1.01
CA GLU A 178 43.51 -12.34 1.34
C GLU A 178 44.03 -13.10 2.58
N ALA A 179 43.23 -13.17 3.65
CA ALA A 179 43.59 -13.88 4.87
C ALA A 179 43.79 -15.39 4.63
N GLN A 180 42.92 -16.03 3.84
CA GLN A 180 43.07 -17.44 3.46
C GLN A 180 44.39 -17.69 2.73
N THR A 181 44.75 -16.81 1.80
CA THR A 181 46.01 -16.90 1.05
C THR A 181 47.21 -16.73 1.96
N ALA A 182 47.20 -15.71 2.82
CA ALA A 182 48.30 -15.39 3.74
C ALA A 182 48.52 -16.48 4.82
N LEU A 183 47.44 -17.09 5.30
CA LEU A 183 47.46 -18.13 6.34
C LEU A 183 47.52 -19.56 5.79
N HIS A 184 47.60 -19.72 4.47
CA HIS A 184 47.54 -21.02 3.77
C HIS A 184 46.34 -21.87 4.19
N GLN A 185 45.20 -21.20 4.42
CA GLN A 185 43.93 -21.84 4.76
C GLN A 185 43.14 -22.14 3.48
N SER A 186 42.22 -23.10 3.55
CA SER A 186 41.40 -23.49 2.41
C SER A 186 39.99 -23.93 2.84
N GLY A 187 39.11 -24.08 1.87
CA GLY A 187 37.75 -24.56 2.11
C GLY A 187 36.85 -23.47 2.68
N LEU A 188 36.29 -23.71 3.87
CA LEU A 188 35.33 -22.82 4.51
C LEU A 188 35.94 -21.96 5.63
N TRP A 189 37.26 -21.99 5.83
CA TRP A 189 37.90 -21.15 6.85
C TRP A 189 37.49 -19.67 6.70
N PRO A 190 37.11 -18.95 7.77
CA PRO A 190 37.29 -19.30 9.18
C PRO A 190 36.16 -20.13 9.81
N ILE A 191 35.17 -20.56 9.02
CA ILE A 191 34.01 -21.31 9.50
C ILE A 191 34.37 -22.79 9.72
N ASP A 192 34.04 -23.30 10.90
CA ASP A 192 34.07 -24.74 11.18
C ASP A 192 32.89 -25.45 10.50
N GLU A 193 33.20 -26.21 9.45
CA GLU A 193 32.21 -26.95 8.67
C GLU A 193 31.43 -27.98 9.50
N GLN A 194 32.03 -28.56 10.53
CA GLN A 194 31.33 -29.55 11.36
C GLN A 194 30.16 -28.92 12.11
N LYS A 195 30.29 -27.65 12.50
CA LYS A 195 29.24 -26.88 13.18
C LYS A 195 28.09 -26.49 12.25
N LEU A 196 28.21 -26.67 10.94
CA LEU A 196 27.12 -26.47 9.97
C LEU A 196 26.18 -27.67 9.88
N ASN A 197 26.58 -28.86 10.35
CA ASN A 197 25.77 -30.06 10.22
C ASN A 197 24.40 -29.95 10.91
N SER A 198 24.29 -29.13 11.96
CA SER A 198 23.06 -28.93 12.73
C SER A 198 21.93 -28.23 11.96
N VAL A 199 22.23 -27.54 10.84
CA VAL A 199 21.19 -26.86 10.04
C VAL A 199 20.61 -27.73 8.93
N TYR A 200 21.22 -28.88 8.64
CA TYR A 200 20.71 -29.83 7.67
C TYR A 200 19.71 -30.78 8.32
N ASP A 201 18.65 -31.09 7.58
CA ASP A 201 17.69 -32.13 7.97
C ASP A 201 18.29 -33.54 7.86
N GLN A 202 17.52 -34.56 8.25
CA GLN A 202 17.94 -35.96 8.16
C GLN A 202 18.29 -36.40 6.73
N GLY A 203 17.77 -35.71 5.71
CA GLY A 203 18.08 -35.93 4.29
C GLY A 203 19.30 -35.16 3.80
N GLY A 204 20.03 -34.45 4.66
CA GLY A 204 21.18 -33.64 4.28
C GLY A 204 20.81 -32.40 3.46
N ARG A 205 19.60 -31.88 3.63
CA ARG A 205 19.10 -30.69 2.92
C ARG A 205 18.78 -29.55 3.89
N THR A 206 18.88 -28.32 3.41
CA THR A 206 18.53 -27.13 4.19
C THR A 206 18.11 -25.98 3.29
N ALA A 207 17.44 -24.98 3.85
CA ALA A 207 17.19 -23.72 3.16
C ALA A 207 18.50 -22.91 3.09
N ALA A 208 18.78 -22.31 1.93
CA ALA A 208 19.99 -21.51 1.74
C ALA A 208 20.13 -20.37 2.77
N ARG A 209 19.01 -19.72 3.11
CA ARG A 209 18.97 -18.64 4.11
C ARG A 209 19.37 -19.11 5.51
N ARG A 210 18.90 -20.29 5.93
CA ARG A 210 19.25 -20.89 7.22
C ARG A 210 20.74 -21.22 7.30
N LEU A 211 21.30 -21.77 6.21
CA LEU A 211 22.73 -22.04 6.12
C LEU A 211 23.57 -20.76 6.19
N LEU A 212 23.20 -19.74 5.42
CA LEU A 212 23.92 -18.46 5.40
C LEU A 212 23.88 -17.78 6.77
N TYR A 213 22.73 -17.83 7.46
CA TYR A 213 22.60 -17.28 8.79
C TYR A 213 23.51 -18.01 9.79
N ARG A 214 23.51 -19.35 9.81
CA ARG A 214 24.42 -20.10 10.69
C ARG A 214 25.89 -19.87 10.35
N ALA A 215 26.22 -19.76 9.06
CA ALA A 215 27.57 -19.45 8.61
C ALA A 215 28.02 -18.06 9.10
N ALA A 216 27.14 -17.05 9.09
CA ALA A 216 27.42 -15.74 9.64
C ALA A 216 27.68 -15.81 11.15
N GLU A 217 26.88 -16.58 11.92
CA GLU A 217 27.13 -16.77 13.35
C GLU A 217 28.52 -17.36 13.62
N LEU A 218 28.89 -18.40 12.87
CA LEU A 218 30.20 -19.04 13.00
C LEU A 218 31.35 -18.14 12.58
N PHE A 219 31.11 -17.26 11.61
CA PHE A 219 32.10 -16.29 11.16
C PHE A 219 32.39 -15.25 12.25
N GLU A 220 31.36 -14.73 12.92
CA GLU A 220 31.55 -13.80 14.04
C GLU A 220 32.12 -14.49 15.29
N GLU A 221 31.69 -15.73 15.59
CA GLU A 221 32.33 -16.57 16.62
C GLU A 221 33.84 -16.67 16.39
N ALA A 222 34.28 -16.83 15.13
CA ALA A 222 35.69 -16.94 14.77
C ALA A 222 36.47 -15.61 14.86
N ARG A 223 35.78 -14.47 14.93
CA ARG A 223 36.38 -13.14 15.12
C ARG A 223 36.59 -12.78 16.60
N ASP A 224 36.24 -13.69 17.52
CA ASP A 224 36.11 -13.41 18.96
C ASP A 224 35.15 -12.23 19.25
N GLU A 225 34.33 -11.84 18.26
CA GLU A 225 33.25 -10.90 18.46
C GLU A 225 32.10 -11.71 19.05
N VAL A 226 31.84 -11.52 20.34
CA VAL A 226 30.62 -12.00 20.96
C VAL A 226 29.48 -11.30 20.23
N LEU A 227 28.80 -12.03 19.35
CA LEU A 227 27.51 -11.60 18.82
C LEU A 227 26.66 -11.19 20.02
N GLY A 228 26.35 -9.90 20.10
CA GLY A 228 25.43 -9.39 21.11
C GLY A 228 24.17 -10.24 21.12
N PRO A 229 23.50 -10.40 22.28
CA PRO A 229 22.28 -11.18 22.36
C PRO A 229 21.33 -10.70 21.27
N GLN A 230 21.01 -11.58 20.31
CA GLN A 230 20.15 -11.23 19.20
C GLN A 230 18.79 -10.81 19.75
N PRO A 231 18.21 -9.70 19.25
CA PRO A 231 16.96 -9.18 19.77
C PRO A 231 15.89 -10.28 19.73
N PRO A 232 15.02 -10.35 20.75
CA PRO A 232 13.78 -11.11 20.69
C PRO A 232 13.02 -10.79 19.39
N ILE A 233 12.19 -11.73 18.94
CA ILE A 233 11.44 -11.56 17.69
C ILE A 233 10.55 -10.30 17.72
N GLU A 234 10.07 -9.94 18.91
CA GLU A 234 9.28 -8.74 19.15
C GLU A 234 10.07 -7.46 18.87
N GLU A 235 11.33 -7.38 19.32
CA GLU A 235 12.20 -6.24 19.06
C GLU A 235 12.60 -6.15 17.58
N TYR A 236 12.84 -7.30 16.93
CA TYR A 236 13.09 -7.37 15.49
C TYR A 236 11.89 -6.85 14.68
N LEU A 237 10.66 -7.25 15.04
CA LEU A 237 9.44 -6.78 14.37
C LEU A 237 9.19 -5.28 14.60
N GLU A 238 9.46 -4.78 15.80
CA GLU A 238 9.39 -3.35 16.10
C GLU A 238 10.39 -2.53 15.28
N GLU A 239 11.63 -3.03 15.15
CA GLU A 239 12.66 -2.41 14.32
C GLU A 239 12.23 -2.38 12.84
N LYS A 240 11.71 -3.50 12.33
CA LYS A 240 11.23 -3.59 10.93
C LYS A 240 10.04 -2.68 10.67
N LEU A 241 9.06 -2.63 11.57
CA LEU A 241 7.95 -1.67 11.47
C LEU A 241 8.47 -0.23 11.45
N SER A 242 9.43 0.09 12.31
CA SER A 242 10.04 1.42 12.39
C SER A 242 10.87 1.77 11.14
N GLU A 243 11.55 0.80 10.54
CA GLU A 243 12.23 0.93 9.25
C GLU A 243 11.24 1.23 8.13
N PHE A 244 10.21 0.41 7.96
CA PHE A 244 9.18 0.62 6.94
C PHE A 244 8.48 1.96 7.12
N ARG A 245 8.14 2.37 8.35
CA ARG A 245 7.55 3.68 8.63
C ARG A 245 8.47 4.84 8.25
N ARG A 246 9.79 4.70 8.38
CA ARG A 246 10.75 5.74 7.93
C ARG A 246 10.77 5.83 6.41
N THR A 247 10.82 4.70 5.73
CA THR A 247 10.78 4.62 4.26
C THR A 247 9.47 5.18 3.71
N SER A 248 8.34 4.79 4.30
CA SER A 248 6.98 5.30 4.01
C SER A 248 6.73 6.74 4.44
N LYS A 249 7.61 7.36 5.23
CA LYS A 249 7.54 8.81 5.51
C LYS A 249 8.36 9.62 4.52
N ALA A 250 9.42 9.03 3.96
CA ALA A 250 10.21 9.66 2.92
C ALA A 250 9.43 9.79 1.60
N TRP A 251 8.37 9.00 1.44
CA TRP A 251 7.43 9.01 0.33
C TRP A 251 6.03 9.14 0.90
N PRO A 252 5.28 10.23 0.68
CA PRO A 252 4.23 10.03 -0.32
C PRO A 252 3.83 11.31 -1.08
N SER A 253 3.82 11.22 -2.41
CA SER A 253 2.88 12.00 -3.20
C SER A 253 1.47 11.65 -2.72
N ALA A 254 0.60 12.64 -2.49
CA ALA A 254 -0.78 12.38 -2.09
C ALA A 254 -1.58 11.59 -3.15
N ALA A 255 -1.02 11.41 -4.35
CA ALA A 255 -1.58 10.58 -5.42
C ALA A 255 -1.59 9.08 -5.10
N GLN A 256 -0.79 8.59 -4.15
CA GLN A 256 -0.73 7.16 -3.79
C GLN A 256 -1.69 6.76 -2.67
N THR A 257 -2.41 7.73 -2.09
CA THR A 257 -3.21 7.50 -0.88
C THR A 257 -4.32 6.49 -1.07
N ASP A 258 -5.02 6.51 -2.22
CA ASP A 258 -6.06 5.54 -2.48
C ASP A 258 -5.48 4.11 -2.57
N ALA A 259 -4.32 3.91 -3.21
CA ALA A 259 -3.67 2.59 -3.26
C ALA A 259 -3.25 2.09 -1.86
N ILE A 260 -2.67 2.98 -1.03
CA ILE A 260 -2.31 2.64 0.35
C ILE A 260 -3.55 2.21 1.15
N LEU A 261 -4.67 2.92 0.99
CA LEU A 261 -5.92 2.60 1.66
C LEU A 261 -6.54 1.31 1.12
N GLU A 262 -6.46 1.06 -0.19
CA GLU A 262 -7.04 -0.12 -0.83
C GLU A 262 -6.39 -1.42 -0.34
N HIS A 263 -5.07 -1.40 -0.15
CA HIS A 263 -4.33 -2.56 0.34
C HIS A 263 -4.25 -2.62 1.87
N GLY A 264 -4.10 -1.47 2.53
CA GLY A 264 -3.88 -1.42 3.97
C GLY A 264 -5.13 -1.57 4.82
N LEU A 265 -6.27 -0.97 4.42
CA LEU A 265 -7.50 -1.05 5.23
C LEU A 265 -7.99 -2.48 5.46
N PRO A 266 -7.97 -3.37 4.46
CA PRO A 266 -8.35 -4.75 4.70
C PRO A 266 -7.42 -5.52 5.63
N VAL A 267 -6.10 -5.29 5.57
CA VAL A 267 -5.15 -5.90 6.51
C VAL A 267 -5.45 -5.41 7.92
N LEU A 268 -5.65 -4.10 8.10
CA LEU A 268 -6.03 -3.51 9.37
C LEU A 268 -7.36 -4.07 9.91
N ALA A 269 -8.38 -4.20 9.05
CA ALA A 269 -9.67 -4.79 9.42
C ALA A 269 -9.54 -6.25 9.87
N SER A 270 -8.74 -7.06 9.15
CA SER A 270 -8.44 -8.45 9.47
C SER A 270 -7.76 -8.58 10.84
N LEU A 271 -6.74 -7.75 11.11
CA LEU A 271 -6.06 -7.70 12.41
C LEU A 271 -7.03 -7.34 13.54
N LEU A 272 -7.92 -6.38 13.32
CA LEU A 272 -8.89 -5.93 14.30
C LEU A 272 -10.15 -6.80 14.37
N ARG A 273 -10.24 -7.86 13.54
CA ARG A 273 -11.43 -8.72 13.40
C ARG A 273 -12.70 -7.91 13.11
N LYS A 274 -12.57 -6.83 12.34
CA LYS A 274 -13.70 -6.00 11.88
C LYS A 274 -14.17 -6.52 10.52
N PRO A 275 -15.49 -6.59 10.28
CA PRO A 275 -16.00 -7.00 8.98
C PRO A 275 -15.70 -5.91 7.94
N LEU A 276 -14.92 -6.26 6.92
CA LEU A 276 -14.70 -5.41 5.75
C LEU A 276 -14.90 -6.23 4.49
N GLU A 277 -15.90 -5.86 3.71
CA GLU A 277 -16.16 -6.45 2.41
C GLU A 277 -15.67 -5.48 1.33
N THR A 278 -14.84 -5.94 0.42
CA THR A 278 -14.54 -5.15 -0.78
C THR A 278 -15.75 -5.16 -1.71
N ALA A 279 -16.01 -4.06 -2.40
CA ALA A 279 -17.07 -4.00 -3.39
C ALA A 279 -16.82 -5.03 -4.51
N LEU A 280 -17.66 -6.07 -4.58
CA LEU A 280 -17.46 -7.23 -5.46
C LEU A 280 -18.06 -7.04 -6.86
N THR A 281 -18.82 -5.97 -7.11
CA THR A 281 -19.62 -5.84 -8.33
C THR A 281 -19.36 -4.54 -9.08
N PRO A 282 -19.27 -4.58 -10.43
CA PRO A 282 -19.25 -3.39 -11.29
C PRO A 282 -20.43 -2.42 -11.07
N ASN A 283 -21.50 -2.89 -10.41
CA ASN A 283 -22.70 -2.11 -10.12
C ASN A 283 -22.61 -1.25 -8.85
N GLN A 284 -21.59 -1.44 -7.99
CA GLN A 284 -21.37 -0.60 -6.81
C GLN A 284 -20.62 0.66 -7.22
N LYS A 285 -21.39 1.63 -7.74
CA LYS A 285 -20.90 2.88 -8.34
C LYS A 285 -19.99 3.68 -7.40
N GLY A 286 -18.68 3.48 -7.50
CA GLY A 286 -17.68 4.26 -6.78
C GLY A 286 -17.46 3.88 -5.31
N ILE A 287 -18.07 2.79 -4.82
CA ILE A 287 -17.82 2.26 -3.47
C ILE A 287 -16.62 1.30 -3.55
N ASN A 288 -15.64 1.44 -2.67
CA ASN A 288 -14.49 0.52 -2.59
C ASN A 288 -14.73 -0.60 -1.58
N PHE A 289 -15.30 -0.25 -0.42
CA PHE A 289 -15.51 -1.19 0.68
C PHE A 289 -16.85 -1.00 1.36
N THR A 290 -17.26 -1.99 2.13
CA THR A 290 -18.38 -1.94 3.07
C THR A 290 -17.90 -2.45 4.42
N ALA A 291 -17.92 -1.59 5.44
CA ALA A 291 -17.55 -1.94 6.82
C ALA A 291 -18.80 -2.03 7.69
N GLY A 292 -19.15 -3.22 8.18
CA GLY A 292 -20.35 -3.41 9.01
C GLY A 292 -21.65 -2.90 8.36
N GLY A 293 -21.76 -3.00 7.04
CA GLY A 293 -22.89 -2.48 6.26
C GLY A 293 -22.79 -1.01 5.84
N VAL A 294 -21.75 -0.28 6.27
CA VAL A 294 -21.52 1.11 5.88
C VAL A 294 -20.58 1.19 4.68
N PRO A 295 -21.00 1.79 3.54
CA PRO A 295 -20.17 1.93 2.36
C PRO A 295 -19.05 2.96 2.55
N ILE A 296 -17.88 2.65 1.99
CA ILE A 296 -16.66 3.47 2.04
C ILE A 296 -16.22 3.78 0.60
N GLY A 297 -16.10 5.07 0.29
CA GLY A 297 -15.57 5.59 -0.97
C GLY A 297 -14.25 6.31 -0.78
N LEU A 298 -13.21 5.84 -1.46
CA LEU A 298 -11.90 6.49 -1.53
C LEU A 298 -11.92 7.60 -2.59
N CYS A 299 -11.43 8.78 -2.19
CA CYS A 299 -11.58 10.03 -2.91
C CYS A 299 -10.28 10.86 -2.89
N SER A 300 -9.11 10.24 -3.00
CA SER A 300 -7.80 10.95 -2.97
C SER A 300 -7.28 11.30 -4.36
N GLN A 301 -8.17 11.53 -5.33
CA GLN A 301 -7.76 12.05 -6.65
C GLN A 301 -7.27 13.50 -6.52
N ALA A 302 -6.08 13.76 -7.06
CA ALA A 302 -5.50 15.11 -7.16
C ALA A 302 -6.16 15.93 -8.28
N ASN A 303 -6.51 15.25 -9.37
CA ASN A 303 -7.29 15.80 -10.48
C ASN A 303 -8.74 16.09 -10.04
N GLN A 304 -9.22 17.32 -10.25
CA GLN A 304 -10.56 17.74 -9.77
C GLN A 304 -11.68 17.17 -10.64
N THR A 305 -11.43 16.95 -11.93
CA THR A 305 -12.36 16.29 -12.85
C THR A 305 -12.58 14.83 -12.45
N ALA A 306 -11.49 14.11 -12.16
CA ALA A 306 -11.54 12.73 -11.67
C ALA A 306 -12.26 12.64 -10.32
N LEU A 307 -11.97 13.56 -9.40
CA LEU A 307 -12.66 13.67 -8.12
C LEU A 307 -14.16 13.94 -8.31
N ALA A 308 -14.54 14.92 -9.14
CA ALA A 308 -15.95 15.23 -9.40
C ALA A 308 -16.71 14.03 -9.98
N LYS A 309 -16.07 13.27 -10.88
CA LYS A 309 -16.63 12.03 -11.43
C LYS A 309 -16.78 10.95 -10.36
N ARG A 310 -15.78 10.79 -9.48
CA ARG A 310 -15.84 9.86 -8.34
C ARG A 310 -17.00 10.19 -7.41
N LEU A 311 -17.12 11.45 -7.01
CA LEU A 311 -18.22 11.96 -6.19
C LEU A 311 -19.57 11.79 -6.89
N GLY A 312 -19.66 12.01 -8.19
CA GLY A 312 -20.88 11.79 -8.96
C GLY A 312 -21.32 10.33 -8.97
N ARG A 313 -20.39 9.38 -9.12
CA ARG A 313 -20.69 7.94 -9.03
C ARG A 313 -21.23 7.58 -7.65
N LEU A 314 -20.56 8.06 -6.59
CA LEU A 314 -20.97 7.85 -5.20
C LEU A 314 -22.34 8.48 -4.90
N ALA A 315 -22.59 9.70 -5.34
CA ALA A 315 -23.89 10.35 -5.16
C ALA A 315 -25.04 9.58 -5.85
N SER A 316 -24.73 8.86 -6.94
CA SER A 316 -25.70 8.06 -7.71
C SER A 316 -25.88 6.63 -7.21
N SER A 317 -25.25 6.25 -6.08
CA SER A 317 -25.38 4.92 -5.49
C SER A 317 -26.59 4.78 -4.56
N ASP A 318 -27.28 5.88 -4.25
CA ASP A 318 -28.44 5.98 -3.33
C ASP A 318 -28.19 5.35 -1.94
N GLN A 319 -26.92 5.27 -1.52
CA GLN A 319 -26.56 4.74 -0.21
C GLN A 319 -26.53 5.87 0.83
N ASN A 320 -27.17 5.65 1.98
CA ASN A 320 -27.09 6.58 3.11
C ASN A 320 -25.88 6.28 3.99
N GLY A 321 -25.27 7.33 4.55
CA GLY A 321 -24.20 7.21 5.54
C GLY A 321 -22.83 6.84 4.97
N ILE A 322 -22.56 7.13 3.69
CA ILE A 322 -21.29 6.80 3.04
C ILE A 322 -20.11 7.46 3.78
N ILE A 323 -19.06 6.70 4.06
CA ILE A 323 -17.78 7.22 4.54
C ILE A 323 -16.92 7.60 3.33
N LEU A 324 -16.55 8.86 3.23
CA LEU A 324 -15.68 9.39 2.18
C LEU A 324 -14.28 9.59 2.76
N VAL A 325 -13.29 8.89 2.22
CA VAL A 325 -11.89 8.98 2.70
C VAL A 325 -11.07 9.79 1.71
N ARG A 326 -10.37 10.84 2.19
CA ARG A 326 -9.51 11.69 1.35
C ARG A 326 -8.27 12.13 2.11
N ASP A 327 -7.12 12.11 1.45
CA ASP A 327 -5.87 12.66 2.00
C ASP A 327 -6.03 14.13 2.43
N VAL A 328 -5.61 14.46 3.67
CA VAL A 328 -5.67 15.82 4.22
C VAL A 328 -4.85 16.84 3.41
N ARG A 329 -3.83 16.40 2.67
CA ARG A 329 -2.95 17.25 1.86
C ARG A 329 -3.56 17.66 0.52
N LEU A 330 -4.66 17.02 0.12
CA LEU A 330 -5.33 17.31 -1.15
C LEU A 330 -6.45 18.31 -0.96
N GLU A 331 -6.22 19.54 -1.40
CA GLU A 331 -7.24 20.59 -1.42
C GLU A 331 -8.52 20.12 -2.12
N LEU A 332 -9.65 20.48 -1.52
CA LEU A 332 -10.97 20.22 -2.06
C LEU A 332 -11.48 21.51 -2.72
N LYS A 333 -11.22 21.67 -4.02
CA LYS A 333 -11.70 22.83 -4.75
C LYS A 333 -13.16 22.62 -5.14
N ARG A 334 -14.06 23.44 -4.59
CA ARG A 334 -15.50 23.38 -4.88
C ARG A 334 -15.79 23.95 -6.27
N THR A 335 -15.46 23.19 -7.31
CA THR A 335 -16.02 23.44 -8.64
C THR A 335 -17.55 23.28 -8.56
N ALA A 336 -18.30 23.99 -9.40
CA ALA A 336 -19.77 23.94 -9.36
C ALA A 336 -20.32 22.49 -9.43
N ARG A 337 -19.67 21.63 -10.22
CA ARG A 337 -20.04 20.21 -10.37
C ARG A 337 -19.67 19.39 -9.13
N ALA A 338 -18.46 19.55 -8.58
CA ALA A 338 -18.06 18.84 -7.36
C ALA A 338 -18.92 19.28 -6.16
N ALA A 339 -19.21 20.58 -6.05
CA ALA A 339 -20.07 21.13 -5.01
C ALA A 339 -21.47 20.51 -5.04
N ALA A 340 -22.10 20.42 -6.21
CA ALA A 340 -23.42 19.78 -6.35
C ALA A 340 -23.42 18.30 -5.91
N HIS A 341 -22.38 17.54 -6.28
CA HIS A 341 -22.25 16.14 -5.83
C HIS A 341 -22.00 16.02 -4.33
N MET A 342 -21.19 16.93 -3.76
CA MET A 342 -20.98 16.98 -2.32
C MET A 342 -22.26 17.31 -1.56
N ASP A 343 -23.06 18.27 -2.03
CA ASP A 343 -24.31 18.65 -1.39
C ASP A 343 -25.31 17.47 -1.44
N SER A 344 -25.34 16.72 -2.55
CA SER A 344 -26.11 15.48 -2.67
C SER A 344 -25.62 14.40 -1.69
N LEU A 345 -24.31 14.23 -1.52
CA LEU A 345 -23.73 13.27 -0.58
C LEU A 345 -24.00 13.67 0.87
N ALA A 346 -23.95 14.97 1.18
CA ALA A 346 -24.32 15.50 2.48
C ALA A 346 -25.80 15.23 2.80
N ALA A 347 -26.70 15.38 1.81
CA ALA A 347 -28.11 15.01 1.97
C ALA A 347 -28.30 13.50 2.24
N LEU A 348 -27.41 12.66 1.73
CA LEU A 348 -27.32 11.22 2.04
C LEU A 348 -26.55 10.93 3.33
N ARG A 349 -26.26 11.94 4.16
CA ARG A 349 -25.51 11.83 5.43
C ARG A 349 -24.10 11.24 5.26
N ALA A 350 -23.45 11.51 4.13
CA ALA A 350 -22.06 11.11 3.95
C ALA A 350 -21.16 11.86 4.95
N ARG A 351 -20.15 11.15 5.47
CA ARG A 351 -19.16 11.67 6.42
C ARG A 351 -17.77 11.63 5.81
N TRP A 352 -16.98 12.67 6.04
CA TRP A 352 -15.58 12.71 5.62
C TRP A 352 -14.63 12.17 6.69
N ILE A 353 -13.67 11.36 6.26
CA ILE A 353 -12.49 10.96 7.02
C ILE A 353 -11.27 11.47 6.28
N ARG A 354 -10.36 12.13 7.01
CA ARG A 354 -9.13 12.69 6.46
C ARG A 354 -7.91 12.07 7.14
N PRO A 355 -7.39 10.94 6.64
CA PRO A 355 -6.21 10.31 7.23
C PRO A 355 -5.03 11.27 7.24
N THR A 356 -4.29 11.32 8.35
CA THR A 356 -3.07 12.10 8.43
C THR A 356 -1.93 11.40 7.67
N PRO A 357 -0.88 12.13 7.25
CA PRO A 357 0.28 11.50 6.62
C PRO A 357 0.92 10.42 7.51
N GLU A 358 0.91 10.60 8.82
CA GLU A 358 1.42 9.61 9.77
C GLU A 358 0.56 8.35 9.82
N ALA A 359 -0.77 8.47 9.69
CA ALA A 359 -1.67 7.33 9.61
C ALA A 359 -1.46 6.55 8.32
N LEU A 360 -1.33 7.24 7.18
CA LEU A 360 -1.04 6.61 5.89
C LEU A 360 0.32 5.90 5.87
N ALA A 361 1.37 6.56 6.35
CA ALA A 361 2.70 5.95 6.44
C ALA A 361 2.74 4.76 7.42
N ALA A 362 1.97 4.83 8.52
CA ALA A 362 1.83 3.69 9.43
C ALA A 362 1.05 2.55 8.78
N LEU A 363 0.04 2.84 7.95
CA LEU A 363 -0.81 1.86 7.29
C LEU A 363 -0.03 1.09 6.23
N GLU A 364 0.73 1.82 5.42
CA GLU A 364 1.63 1.24 4.42
C GLU A 364 2.72 0.38 5.09
N ALA A 365 3.35 0.87 6.16
CA ALA A 365 4.36 0.09 6.88
C ALA A 365 3.79 -1.17 7.53
N LEU A 366 2.55 -1.11 8.05
CA LEU A 366 1.83 -2.26 8.55
C LEU A 366 1.57 -3.28 7.44
N GLN A 367 1.15 -2.82 6.26
CA GLN A 367 0.92 -3.65 5.10
C GLN A 367 2.22 -4.33 4.64
N GLN A 368 3.31 -3.57 4.49
CA GLN A 368 4.62 -4.12 4.10
C GLN A 368 5.13 -5.16 5.11
N LEU A 369 4.96 -4.92 6.42
CA LEU A 369 5.34 -5.90 7.43
C LEU A 369 4.45 -7.14 7.38
N HIS A 370 3.14 -6.96 7.20
CA HIS A 370 2.18 -8.06 7.12
C HIS A 370 2.43 -8.94 5.88
N ASP A 371 2.64 -8.35 4.71
CA ASP A 371 2.83 -9.07 3.44
C ASP A 371 4.27 -9.61 3.30
N GLY A 372 5.21 -9.00 4.02
CA GLY A 372 6.63 -9.34 4.01
C GLY A 372 6.98 -10.67 4.69
N TYR A 373 6.04 -11.41 5.30
CA TYR A 373 6.35 -12.62 6.09
C TYR A 373 7.20 -13.69 5.37
N GLY A 374 7.13 -13.79 4.02
CA GLY A 374 8.01 -14.68 3.24
C GLY A 374 9.48 -14.19 3.13
N THR A 375 9.70 -12.89 3.27
CA THR A 375 11.03 -12.24 3.23
C THR A 375 11.58 -11.98 4.62
N LEU A 376 10.71 -11.80 5.62
CA LEU A 376 11.11 -11.66 7.02
C LEU A 376 11.77 -12.95 7.50
N SER A 377 12.97 -12.80 8.03
CA SER A 377 13.69 -13.91 8.64
C SER A 377 14.30 -13.48 9.96
N HIS A 378 14.00 -14.24 11.00
CA HIS A 378 14.62 -14.11 12.30
C HIS A 378 15.43 -15.37 12.54
N ARG A 379 16.72 -15.21 12.81
CA ARG A 379 17.66 -16.32 13.05
C ARG A 379 17.74 -17.35 11.92
N GLY A 380 17.63 -16.88 10.68
CA GLY A 380 17.67 -17.73 9.48
C GLY A 380 16.40 -18.54 9.22
N GLU A 381 15.40 -18.43 10.09
CA GLU A 381 14.08 -19.03 9.93
C GLU A 381 13.10 -17.96 9.43
N SER A 382 12.16 -18.38 8.57
CA SER A 382 11.13 -17.47 8.09
C SER A 382 10.15 -17.13 9.22
N VAL A 383 9.83 -15.86 9.37
CA VAL A 383 8.80 -15.43 10.33
C VAL A 383 7.43 -15.73 9.74
N THR A 384 6.57 -16.44 10.48
CA THR A 384 5.25 -16.82 9.95
C THR A 384 4.29 -15.63 9.93
N GLN A 385 3.33 -15.64 9.01
CA GLN A 385 2.25 -14.64 8.97
C GLN A 385 1.48 -14.58 10.29
N ALA A 386 1.23 -15.73 10.93
CA ALA A 386 0.53 -15.79 12.21
C ALA A 386 1.30 -15.03 13.31
N THR A 387 2.62 -15.23 13.38
CA THR A 387 3.50 -14.52 14.33
C THR A 387 3.45 -13.00 14.11
N VAL A 388 3.56 -12.54 12.86
CA VAL A 388 3.47 -11.10 12.54
C VAL A 388 2.10 -10.54 12.90
N ALA A 389 1.02 -11.24 12.54
CA ALA A 389 -0.34 -10.81 12.81
C ALA A 389 -0.66 -10.77 14.31
N ASP A 390 -0.19 -11.76 15.09
CA ASP A 390 -0.31 -11.79 16.54
C ASP A 390 0.41 -10.61 17.19
N TRP A 391 1.64 -10.33 16.73
CA TRP A 391 2.42 -9.21 17.24
C TRP A 391 1.80 -7.86 16.87
N LEU A 392 1.39 -7.67 15.61
CA LEU A 392 0.76 -6.43 15.12
C LEU A 392 -0.51 -6.12 15.90
N ARG A 393 -1.35 -7.13 16.20
CA ARG A 393 -2.58 -6.94 16.99
C ARG A 393 -2.33 -6.29 18.35
N ASN A 394 -1.20 -6.58 18.97
CA ASN A 394 -0.83 -6.04 20.28
C ASN A 394 -0.04 -4.73 20.19
N ASN A 395 0.57 -4.44 19.04
CA ASN A 395 1.49 -3.32 18.84
C ASN A 395 1.03 -2.33 17.74
N LEU A 396 -0.29 -2.22 17.50
CA LEU A 396 -0.82 -1.28 16.52
C LEU A 396 -0.40 0.16 16.86
N PRO A 397 0.23 0.90 15.91
CA PRO A 397 0.56 2.30 16.09
C PRO A 397 -0.67 3.16 16.38
N GLU A 398 -0.51 4.15 17.26
CA GLU A 398 -1.58 5.05 17.67
C GLU A 398 -2.33 5.75 16.52
N PRO A 399 -1.66 6.23 15.45
CA PRO A 399 -2.36 6.80 14.29
C PRO A 399 -3.29 5.79 13.59
N LEU A 400 -2.97 4.49 13.60
CA LEU A 400 -3.82 3.45 13.01
C LEU A 400 -4.99 3.08 13.88
N LYS A 401 -4.82 3.09 15.21
CA LYS A 401 -5.94 2.90 16.14
C LYS A 401 -7.00 3.97 15.92
N ARG A 402 -6.60 5.24 15.83
CA ARG A 402 -7.50 6.36 15.53
C ARG A 402 -8.17 6.23 14.16
N LEU A 403 -7.41 5.91 13.11
CA LEU A 403 -7.99 5.68 11.78
C LEU A 403 -9.00 4.51 11.80
N ALA A 404 -8.68 3.42 12.49
CA ALA A 404 -9.55 2.26 12.62
C ALA A 404 -10.85 2.59 13.37
N GLU A 405 -10.77 3.37 14.45
CA GLU A 405 -11.94 3.87 15.16
C GLU A 405 -12.82 4.72 14.24
N GLU A 406 -12.23 5.65 13.48
CA GLU A 406 -12.99 6.50 12.57
C GLU A 406 -13.65 5.70 11.44
N VAL A 407 -12.97 4.69 10.89
CA VAL A 407 -13.45 3.91 9.73
C VAL A 407 -14.39 2.78 10.12
N PHE A 408 -14.07 2.00 11.17
CA PHE A 408 -14.79 0.78 11.53
C PHE A 408 -15.72 0.93 12.73
N GLU A 409 -15.51 1.93 13.59
CA GLU A 409 -16.38 2.18 14.75
C GLU A 409 -17.39 3.26 14.41
N VAL A 410 -18.41 2.82 13.68
CA VAL A 410 -19.59 3.62 13.38
C VAL A 410 -20.34 3.87 14.68
N THR A 411 -19.95 4.92 15.40
CA THR A 411 -20.79 5.45 16.49
C THR A 411 -22.05 6.01 15.81
N PRO A 412 -23.27 5.63 16.23
CA PRO A 412 -24.49 6.25 15.70
C PRO A 412 -24.36 7.78 15.79
N GLY A 413 -24.63 8.44 14.67
CA GLY A 413 -24.15 9.77 14.32
C GLY A 413 -24.18 10.79 15.46
N PHE A 414 -23.03 11.02 16.08
CA PHE A 414 -22.83 12.18 16.93
C PHE A 414 -22.91 13.44 16.04
N PRO A 415 -23.79 14.41 16.34
CA PRO A 415 -24.00 15.62 15.54
C PRO A 415 -22.83 16.62 15.66
N ALA A 416 -21.66 16.21 15.18
CA ALA A 416 -20.39 16.91 15.29
C ALA A 416 -20.41 18.32 14.68
N GLY A 417 -20.92 18.48 13.47
CA GLY A 417 -20.93 19.79 12.80
C GLY A 417 -21.84 20.79 13.49
N ARG A 418 -22.98 20.34 14.02
CA ARG A 418 -23.82 21.17 14.88
C ARG A 418 -23.05 21.63 16.12
N LEU A 419 -22.34 20.72 16.81
CA LEU A 419 -21.55 21.09 17.99
C LEU A 419 -20.49 22.15 17.66
N MET A 420 -19.77 21.97 16.55
CA MET A 420 -18.71 22.87 16.12
C MET A 420 -19.25 24.22 15.66
N GLU A 421 -20.38 24.26 14.95
CA GLU A 421 -21.08 25.50 14.62
C GLU A 421 -21.44 26.28 15.89
N LYS A 422 -21.99 25.58 16.90
CA LYS A 422 -22.35 26.20 18.19
C LYS A 422 -21.11 26.69 18.95
N LEU A 423 -20.03 25.92 18.96
CA LEU A 423 -18.75 26.31 19.56
C LEU A 423 -18.08 27.48 18.82
N SER A 424 -18.26 27.60 17.51
CA SER A 424 -17.76 28.75 16.75
C SER A 424 -18.49 30.05 17.08
N GLN A 425 -19.76 29.96 17.51
CA GLN A 425 -20.57 31.11 17.90
C GLN A 425 -20.33 31.52 19.36
N GLU A 426 -20.23 30.54 20.27
CA GLU A 426 -20.17 30.79 21.72
C GLU A 426 -18.76 30.68 22.32
N PHE A 427 -17.80 30.12 21.58
CA PHE A 427 -16.38 29.86 21.94
C PHE A 427 -16.15 28.93 23.13
N VAL A 428 -17.06 28.93 24.10
CA VAL A 428 -17.06 28.10 25.30
C VAL A 428 -18.48 27.58 25.52
N LEU A 429 -18.64 26.27 25.69
CA LEU A 429 -19.94 25.65 25.94
C LEU A 429 -19.87 24.71 27.13
N ASP A 430 -20.90 24.72 27.97
CA ASP A 430 -21.07 23.70 29.01
C ASP A 430 -21.48 22.36 28.38
N VAL A 431 -20.86 21.27 28.83
CA VAL A 431 -21.11 19.93 28.27
C VAL A 431 -22.57 19.51 28.40
N LYS A 432 -23.23 19.84 29.52
CA LYS A 432 -24.64 19.51 29.73
C LYS A 432 -25.52 20.34 28.80
N ALA A 433 -25.21 21.62 28.61
CA ALA A 433 -25.88 22.47 27.64
C ALA A 433 -25.68 21.98 26.19
N ALA A 434 -24.48 21.50 25.84
CA ALA A 434 -24.18 20.87 24.55
C ALA A 434 -25.03 19.61 24.35
N ALA A 435 -25.04 18.73 25.35
CA ALA A 435 -25.74 17.46 25.32
C ALA A 435 -27.26 17.66 25.13
N GLU A 436 -27.85 18.58 25.90
CA GLU A 436 -29.26 18.96 25.78
C GLU A 436 -29.59 19.54 24.39
N TRP A 437 -28.72 20.41 23.86
CA TRP A 437 -28.93 21.05 22.56
C TRP A 437 -28.80 20.07 21.38
N LEU A 438 -27.83 19.16 21.46
CA LEU A 438 -27.57 18.12 20.46
C LEU A 438 -28.52 16.93 20.58
N ARG A 439 -29.26 16.81 21.70
CA ARG A 439 -30.10 15.66 22.06
C ARG A 439 -29.31 14.34 22.13
N VAL A 440 -28.13 14.40 22.73
CA VAL A 440 -27.24 13.25 23.00
C VAL A 440 -26.86 13.25 24.49
N SER A 441 -26.24 12.19 24.97
CA SER A 441 -25.76 12.12 26.36
C SER A 441 -24.53 13.01 26.58
N ALA A 442 -24.33 13.49 27.81
CA ALA A 442 -23.11 14.20 28.20
C ALA A 442 -21.85 13.33 28.01
N GLU A 443 -21.98 12.02 28.19
CA GLU A 443 -20.92 11.04 27.95
C GLU A 443 -20.50 11.00 26.48
N GLU A 444 -21.45 11.06 25.54
CA GLU A 444 -21.17 11.14 24.10
C GLU A 444 -20.47 12.45 23.73
N VAL A 445 -20.87 13.58 24.32
CA VAL A 445 -20.20 14.88 24.12
C VAL A 445 -18.77 14.86 24.65
N ILE A 446 -18.55 14.31 25.84
CA ILE A 446 -17.21 14.16 26.44
C ILE A 446 -16.35 13.25 25.58
N ALA A 447 -16.89 12.09 25.18
CA ALA A 447 -16.18 11.13 24.34
C ALA A 447 -15.82 11.74 22.98
N TYR A 448 -16.68 12.57 22.39
CA TYR A 448 -16.37 13.32 21.17
C TYR A 448 -15.24 14.33 21.39
N ALA A 449 -15.33 15.16 22.43
CA ALA A 449 -14.32 16.19 22.72
C ALA A 449 -12.94 15.58 23.04
N GLN A 450 -12.90 14.44 23.74
CA GLN A 450 -11.67 13.71 24.00
C GLN A 450 -11.08 13.11 22.72
N ARG A 451 -11.92 12.56 21.83
CA ARG A 451 -11.50 12.05 20.51
C ARG A 451 -10.97 13.14 19.58
N ARG A 452 -11.51 14.36 19.67
CA ARG A 452 -11.16 15.54 18.86
C ARG A 452 -10.39 16.60 19.64
N SER A 453 -9.41 16.17 20.45
CA SER A 453 -8.60 17.09 21.29
C SER A 453 -7.76 18.10 20.50
N ASP A 454 -7.58 17.88 19.20
CA ASP A 454 -6.99 18.80 18.23
C ASP A 454 -7.91 19.95 17.82
N GLN A 455 -9.23 19.78 17.96
CA GLN A 455 -10.25 20.75 17.52
C GLN A 455 -11.04 21.34 18.69
N VAL A 456 -11.31 20.54 19.72
CA VAL A 456 -12.10 20.90 20.90
C VAL A 456 -11.29 20.63 22.17
N LEU A 457 -11.01 21.68 22.92
CA LEU A 457 -10.41 21.58 24.24
C LEU A 457 -11.50 21.23 25.26
N PHE A 458 -11.34 20.09 25.92
CA PHE A 458 -12.20 19.66 27.03
C PHE A 458 -11.57 20.05 28.37
N VAL A 459 -12.26 20.88 29.16
CA VAL A 459 -11.81 21.33 30.48
C VAL A 459 -12.61 20.61 31.56
N THR A 460 -11.92 19.81 32.38
CA THR A 460 -12.52 19.06 33.49
C THR A 460 -12.77 19.97 34.70
N GLY A 461 -13.89 19.74 35.40
CA GLY A 461 -14.30 20.53 36.55
C GLY A 461 -15.71 20.14 37.04
N PRO A 462 -16.25 20.81 38.07
CA PRO A 462 -17.61 20.57 38.56
C PRO A 462 -18.68 20.87 37.50
N ASN A 463 -18.38 21.80 36.57
CA ASN A 463 -19.14 22.03 35.34
C ASN A 463 -18.15 21.90 34.17
N PRO A 464 -18.07 20.74 33.50
CA PRO A 464 -17.11 20.54 32.42
C PRO A 464 -17.45 21.39 31.20
N LEU A 465 -16.43 21.96 30.57
CA LEU A 465 -16.56 22.92 29.47
C LEU A 465 -15.86 22.42 28.21
N LEU A 466 -16.37 22.87 27.07
CA LEU A 466 -15.82 22.67 25.72
C LEU A 466 -15.36 24.02 25.19
N CYS A 467 -14.14 24.12 24.69
CA CYS A 467 -13.63 25.32 24.05
C CYS A 467 -13.11 25.01 22.64
N LEU A 468 -13.31 25.93 21.69
CA LEU A 468 -12.73 25.79 20.36
C LEU A 468 -11.22 26.11 20.39
N MET A 469 -10.38 25.26 19.78
CA MET A 469 -8.95 25.53 19.66
C MET A 469 -8.67 26.56 18.55
N VAL A 470 -7.87 27.59 18.85
CA VAL A 470 -7.51 28.64 17.88
C VAL A 470 -6.67 28.03 16.76
N GLY A 471 -7.22 28.00 15.54
CA GLY A 471 -6.65 27.31 14.38
C GLY A 471 -7.52 26.19 13.81
N ALA A 472 -8.52 25.73 14.55
CA ALA A 472 -9.58 24.86 14.03
C ALA A 472 -10.53 25.70 13.15
N SER A 473 -10.46 25.54 11.83
CA SER A 473 -11.38 26.22 10.93
C SER A 473 -12.77 25.55 11.02
N PRO A 474 -13.89 26.29 11.10
CA PRO A 474 -15.24 25.71 11.06
C PRO A 474 -15.55 24.98 9.74
N GLU A 475 -14.67 25.09 8.73
CA GLU A 475 -14.75 24.35 7.47
C GLU A 475 -14.40 22.85 7.62
N ASP A 476 -13.79 22.43 8.73
CA ASP A 476 -13.50 21.02 9.01
C ASP A 476 -14.67 20.29 9.72
N SER A 477 -15.76 21.01 10.01
CA SER A 477 -16.93 20.47 10.72
C SER A 477 -18.20 20.39 9.88
N SER A 478 -18.12 20.28 8.55
CA SER A 478 -19.31 20.02 7.72
C SER A 478 -19.76 18.55 7.81
N ASP A 479 -20.06 18.07 9.01
CA ASP A 479 -20.84 16.85 9.28
C ASP A 479 -22.19 17.27 9.87
N ALA A 480 -23.26 17.04 9.09
CA ALA A 480 -24.68 17.05 9.48
C ALA A 480 -25.41 18.40 9.60
N GLY A 481 -26.17 18.72 8.54
CA GLY A 481 -27.60 18.97 8.68
C GLY A 481 -28.38 17.65 8.72
#